data_AF-A0A2S6IIN3-F1
#
_entry.id   AF-A0A2S6IIN3-F1
#
_cell.length_a   1.000
_cell.length_b   1.000
_cell.length_c   1.000
_cell.angle_alpha   90.00
_cell.angle_beta   90.00
_cell.angle_gamma   90.00
#
_symmetry.space_group_name_H-M   'P 1'
#
loop_
_entity.id
_entity.type
_entity.pdbx_description
1 polymer ?
#
loop_
_entity_poly.entity_id
_entity_poly.type
_entity_poly.pdbx_seq_one_letter_code
_entity_poly.pdbx_strand_id
1 'polypeptide(L)'
;MKKYFPLIVLCFLTISCSDESNDDIQVERNMTLNINEEHNELLSLERDQRTHTITRQANIFETSEIIQTLNASDEEMSFFTFKPQDSFTGEETVIITTIETSSENVNNSRKITTTYNFTVQ
;
A
#
# COMPACT_ATOMS: atom_id res chain seq x y z
N MET A 1 -33.12 -12.57 -58.87
CA MET A 1 -33.61 -11.55 -57.92
C MET A 1 -33.78 -12.18 -56.53
N LYS A 2 -33.35 -11.45 -55.50
CA LYS A 2 -33.57 -11.62 -54.05
C LYS A 2 -33.08 -12.92 -53.38
N LYS A 3 -31.88 -12.79 -52.79
CA LYS A 3 -31.29 -13.64 -51.75
C LYS A 3 -32.02 -13.36 -50.43
N TYR A 4 -32.41 -14.39 -49.68
CA TYR A 4 -32.80 -14.25 -48.28
C TYR A 4 -31.79 -15.02 -47.41
N PHE A 5 -31.21 -14.26 -46.50
CA PHE A 5 -30.08 -14.57 -45.64
C PHE A 5 -30.62 -15.17 -44.33
N PRO A 6 -30.07 -16.27 -43.79
CA PRO A 6 -30.50 -16.77 -42.50
C PRO A 6 -30.03 -15.83 -41.39
N LEU A 7 -30.99 -15.30 -40.63
CA LEU A 7 -30.79 -14.48 -39.45
C LEU A 7 -30.24 -15.37 -38.32
N ILE A 8 -28.92 -15.39 -38.15
CA ILE A 8 -28.25 -15.97 -36.99
C ILE A 8 -28.43 -14.97 -35.84
N VAL A 9 -29.34 -15.29 -34.91
CA VAL A 9 -29.47 -14.61 -33.63
C VAL A 9 -28.31 -15.09 -32.75
N LEU A 10 -27.20 -14.37 -32.82
CA LEU A 10 -26.03 -14.58 -32.00
C LEU A 10 -26.33 -14.03 -30.60
N CYS A 11 -26.75 -14.91 -29.70
CA CYS A 11 -26.94 -14.61 -28.28
C CYS A 11 -25.55 -14.37 -27.66
N PHE A 12 -25.10 -13.12 -27.62
CA PHE A 12 -23.99 -12.73 -26.76
C PHE A 12 -24.50 -12.66 -25.32
N LEU A 13 -24.40 -13.79 -24.60
CA LEU A 13 -24.31 -13.77 -23.14
C LEU A 13 -22.96 -13.11 -22.80
N THR A 14 -22.96 -11.79 -22.67
CA THR A 14 -21.86 -11.10 -22.00
C THR A 14 -21.96 -11.48 -20.54
N ILE A 15 -21.15 -12.46 -20.12
CA ILE A 15 -20.82 -12.66 -18.71
C ILE A 15 -20.07 -11.40 -18.29
N SER A 16 -20.81 -10.40 -17.81
CA SER A 16 -20.25 -9.29 -17.05
C SER A 16 -19.87 -9.88 -15.68
N CYS A 17 -18.70 -10.50 -15.61
CA CYS A 17 -18.06 -10.82 -14.34
C CYS A 17 -17.43 -9.52 -13.85
N SER A 18 -18.24 -8.69 -13.19
CA SER A 18 -17.74 -7.51 -12.47
C SER A 18 -17.60 -7.89 -11.00
N ASP A 19 -16.61 -8.71 -10.69
CA ASP A 19 -16.09 -8.80 -9.32
C ASP A 19 -14.94 -7.79 -9.20
N GLU A 20 -15.29 -6.50 -9.20
CA GLU A 20 -14.40 -5.45 -8.69
C GLU A 20 -14.59 -5.38 -7.17
N SER A 21 -13.98 -6.31 -6.44
CA SER A 21 -13.82 -6.15 -4.99
C SER A 21 -12.61 -5.25 -4.74
N ASN A 22 -12.84 -3.94 -4.67
CA ASN A 22 -11.87 -3.00 -4.11
C ASN A 22 -11.86 -3.19 -2.58
N ASP A 23 -11.15 -4.20 -2.10
CA ASP A 23 -11.01 -4.45 -0.67
C ASP A 23 -10.18 -3.33 -0.03
N ASP A 24 -10.73 -2.68 1.00
CA ASP A 24 -10.00 -1.75 1.88
C ASP A 24 -9.63 -2.49 3.17
N ILE A 25 -8.35 -2.80 3.32
CA ILE A 25 -7.80 -3.50 4.48
C ILE A 25 -7.24 -2.49 5.46
N GLN A 26 -7.61 -2.64 6.72
CA GLN A 26 -7.13 -1.82 7.82
C GLN A 26 -6.26 -2.67 8.74
N VAL A 27 -5.04 -2.22 9.02
CA VAL A 27 -4.07 -2.88 9.89
C VAL A 27 -3.65 -1.90 10.97
N GLU A 28 -3.62 -2.33 12.23
CA GLU A 28 -3.12 -1.53 13.34
C GLU A 28 -1.90 -2.21 13.98
N ARG A 29 -0.89 -1.40 14.31
CA ARG A 29 0.37 -1.81 14.95
C ARG A 29 0.62 -0.88 16.13
N ASN A 30 0.84 -1.45 17.30
CA ASN A 30 1.20 -0.70 18.50
C ASN A 30 2.65 -1.01 18.86
N MET A 31 3.47 0.02 19.08
CA MET A 31 4.90 -0.10 19.33
C MET A 31 5.33 0.82 20.46
N THR A 32 6.32 0.37 21.22
CA THR A 32 6.97 1.15 22.25
C THR A 32 8.43 1.33 21.88
N LEU A 33 8.90 2.56 21.86
CA LEU A 33 10.26 2.93 21.49
C LEU A 33 10.90 3.70 22.65
N ASN A 34 12.21 3.52 22.81
CA ASN A 34 12.97 4.38 23.70
C ASN A 34 13.22 5.74 23.03
N ILE A 35 13.52 6.76 23.83
CA ILE A 35 14.04 8.04 23.33
C ILE A 35 15.25 7.79 22.41
N ASN A 36 15.27 8.44 21.24
CA ASN A 36 16.28 8.30 20.16
C ASN A 36 16.29 6.96 19.43
N GLU A 37 15.36 6.05 19.72
CA GLU A 37 15.28 4.77 19.02
C GLU A 37 14.67 4.95 17.62
N GLU A 38 15.32 4.35 16.64
CA GLU A 38 14.84 4.31 15.26
C GLU A 38 14.10 3.00 14.99
N HIS A 39 12.91 3.11 14.40
CA HIS A 39 12.14 1.97 13.92
C HIS A 39 12.13 1.96 12.39
N ASN A 40 12.43 0.80 11.79
CA ASN A 40 12.45 0.61 10.36
C ASN A 40 11.51 -0.55 9.97
N GLU A 41 10.67 -0.33 8.97
CA GLU A 41 9.76 -1.33 8.43
C GLU A 41 9.93 -1.46 6.91
N LEU A 42 10.11 -2.69 6.42
CA LEU A 42 10.09 -2.99 4.99
C LEU A 42 8.64 -2.98 4.49
N LEU A 43 8.33 -2.10 3.54
CA LEU A 43 6.99 -1.96 2.99
C LEU A 43 6.73 -2.85 1.77
N SER A 44 7.72 -3.02 0.89
CA SER A 44 7.61 -3.90 -0.28
C SER A 44 8.94 -4.12 -0.99
N LEU A 45 8.98 -5.17 -1.82
CA LEU A 45 9.97 -5.40 -2.88
C LEU A 45 9.38 -4.95 -4.23
N GLU A 46 10.20 -4.51 -5.17
CA GLU A 46 9.76 -3.99 -6.48
C GLU A 46 8.92 -5.00 -7.29
N ARG A 47 9.10 -6.30 -7.05
CA ARG A 47 8.28 -7.36 -7.67
C ARG A 47 6.79 -7.23 -7.40
N ASP A 48 6.37 -6.45 -6.40
CA ASP A 48 4.97 -6.39 -5.97
C ASP A 48 4.15 -5.28 -6.67
N GLN A 49 4.74 -4.42 -7.52
CA GLN A 49 4.06 -3.29 -8.19
C GLN A 49 3.23 -2.39 -7.26
N ARG A 50 3.56 -2.32 -5.97
CA ARG A 50 2.78 -1.57 -4.96
C ARG A 50 3.20 -0.11 -4.94
N THR A 51 2.23 0.79 -4.85
CA THR A 51 2.49 2.21 -4.59
C THR A 51 2.20 2.52 -3.13
N HIS A 52 3.09 3.27 -2.47
CA HIS A 52 2.95 3.67 -1.06
C HIS A 52 2.77 5.19 -0.94
N THR A 53 1.81 5.59 -0.13
CA THR A 53 1.54 6.99 0.21
C THR A 53 1.43 7.11 1.72
N ILE A 54 2.25 7.96 2.34
CA ILE A 54 2.08 8.35 3.74
C ILE A 54 0.98 9.40 3.80
N THR A 55 -0.14 9.09 4.45
CA THR A 55 -1.32 9.99 4.50
C THR A 55 -1.39 10.78 5.80
N ARG A 56 -0.72 10.32 6.85
CA ARG A 56 -0.57 11.05 8.11
C ARG A 56 0.85 10.92 8.63
N GLN A 57 1.57 12.03 8.54
CA GLN A 57 2.90 12.21 9.12
C GLN A 57 2.73 12.64 10.60
N ALA A 58 3.53 12.07 11.50
CA ALA A 58 3.66 12.52 12.88
C ALA A 58 4.10 13.98 12.94
N ASN A 59 3.64 14.71 13.96
CA ASN A 59 3.97 16.13 14.11
C ASN A 59 5.44 16.37 14.53
N ILE A 60 6.17 15.32 14.94
CA ILE A 60 7.46 15.41 15.64
C ILE A 60 8.45 14.39 15.06
N PHE A 61 8.78 14.55 13.77
CA PHE A 61 9.80 13.77 13.08
C PHE A 61 11.12 14.53 12.94
N GLU A 62 12.25 13.82 13.04
CA GLU A 62 13.46 14.19 12.28
C GLU A 62 13.37 13.66 10.83
N THR A 63 12.85 12.45 10.63
CA THR A 63 12.65 11.86 9.30
C THR A 63 11.44 10.92 9.28
N SER A 64 10.53 11.11 8.32
CA SER A 64 9.57 10.08 7.89
C SER A 64 9.64 9.98 6.39
N GLU A 65 10.65 9.27 5.94
CA GLU A 65 10.92 9.10 4.52
C GLU A 65 10.57 7.68 4.13
N ILE A 66 9.99 7.54 2.93
CA ILE A 66 10.04 6.26 2.24
C ILE A 66 11.39 6.24 1.53
N ILE A 67 12.31 5.43 2.03
CA ILE A 67 13.63 5.27 1.41
C ILE A 67 13.57 4.10 0.44
N GLN A 68 13.95 4.37 -0.81
CA GLN A 68 14.14 3.35 -1.84
C GLN A 68 15.60 2.92 -1.87
N THR A 69 15.86 1.61 -1.78
CA THR A 69 17.22 1.04 -1.84
C THR A 69 17.24 -0.30 -2.57
N LEU A 70 18.41 -0.76 -3.00
CA LEU A 70 18.55 -2.05 -3.68
C LEU A 70 19.01 -3.12 -2.69
N ASN A 71 18.44 -4.32 -2.79
CA ASN A 71 18.92 -5.49 -2.05
C ASN A 71 20.15 -6.12 -2.71
N ALA A 72 20.69 -7.19 -2.12
CA ALA A 72 21.86 -7.90 -2.65
C ALA A 72 21.63 -8.58 -4.03
N SER A 73 20.38 -8.64 -4.49
CA SER A 73 19.95 -9.17 -5.78
C SER A 73 19.54 -8.08 -6.77
N ASP A 74 19.89 -6.82 -6.49
CA ASP A 74 19.53 -5.63 -7.27
C ASP A 74 18.01 -5.35 -7.38
N GLU A 75 17.23 -5.79 -6.40
CA GLU A 75 15.79 -5.52 -6.35
C GLU A 75 15.52 -4.27 -5.50
N GLU A 76 14.69 -3.36 -5.99
CA GLU A 76 14.30 -2.18 -5.24
C GLU A 76 13.41 -2.54 -4.04
N MET A 77 13.66 -1.88 -2.92
CA MET A 77 12.99 -2.06 -1.65
C MET A 77 12.54 -0.70 -1.14
N SER A 78 11.32 -0.61 -0.66
CA SER A 78 10.80 0.59 0.00
C SER A 78 10.74 0.37 1.51
N PHE A 79 11.38 1.26 2.26
CA PHE A 79 11.38 1.24 3.72
C PHE A 79 10.69 2.46 4.29
N PHE A 80 9.95 2.27 5.38
CA PHE A 80 9.51 3.34 6.24
C PHE A 80 10.42 3.40 7.46
N THR A 81 10.90 4.60 7.77
CA THR A 81 11.67 4.87 8.99
C THR A 81 10.89 5.83 9.90
N PHE A 82 10.78 5.46 11.17
CA PHE A 82 10.31 6.33 12.25
C PHE A 82 11.43 6.62 13.24
N LYS A 83 11.78 7.90 13.40
CA LYS A 83 12.68 8.37 14.47
C LYS A 83 12.05 9.58 15.17
N PRO A 84 11.71 9.48 16.47
CA PRO A 84 11.23 10.61 17.24
C PRO A 84 12.36 11.61 17.47
N GLN A 85 12.03 12.90 17.61
CA GLN A 85 13.02 13.90 18.03
C GLN A 85 13.63 13.55 19.38
N ASP A 86 14.90 13.95 19.59
CA ASP A 86 15.67 13.46 20.73
C ASP A 86 15.11 13.80 22.12
N SER A 87 14.17 14.74 22.19
CA SER A 87 13.50 15.16 23.43
C SER A 87 12.01 14.79 23.46
N PHE A 88 11.52 14.01 22.51
CA PHE A 88 10.12 13.62 22.46
C PHE A 88 9.84 12.43 23.37
N THR A 89 8.82 12.56 24.21
CA THR A 89 8.19 11.48 24.98
C THR A 89 6.70 11.64 24.85
N GLY A 90 5.98 10.56 24.58
CA GLY A 90 4.54 10.59 24.39
C GLY A 90 4.07 9.63 23.32
N GLU A 91 2.83 9.83 22.88
CA GLU A 91 2.20 9.00 21.86
C GLU A 91 2.19 9.71 20.51
N GLU A 92 2.39 8.94 19.44
CA GLU A 92 2.41 9.46 18.08
C GLU A 92 1.86 8.43 17.09
N THR A 93 1.18 8.88 16.04
CA THR A 93 0.52 8.00 15.08
C THR A 93 0.98 8.29 13.66
N VAL A 94 1.38 7.24 12.95
CA VAL A 94 1.72 7.29 11.52
C VAL A 94 0.75 6.41 10.74
N ILE A 95 0.26 6.91 9.62
CA ILE A 95 -0.64 6.15 8.75
C ILE A 95 0.00 6.02 7.36
N ILE A 96 0.21 4.78 6.94
CA ILE A 96 0.73 4.42 5.62
C ILE A 96 -0.40 3.78 4.84
N THR A 97 -0.68 4.32 3.66
CA THR A 97 -1.64 3.75 2.72
C THR A 97 -0.87 3.14 1.54
N THR A 98 -1.05 1.84 1.32
CA THR A 98 -0.50 1.10 0.19
C THR A 98 -1.63 0.79 -0.78
N ILE A 99 -1.41 1.06 -2.06
CA ILE A 99 -2.27 0.62 -3.15
C ILE A 99 -1.54 -0.52 -3.86
N GLU A 100 -2.07 -1.73 -3.71
CA GLU A 100 -1.59 -2.91 -4.43
C GLU A 100 -2.36 -3.02 -5.74
N THR A 101 -1.66 -2.90 -6.86
CA THR A 101 -2.25 -3.18 -8.18
C THR A 101 -1.91 -4.60 -8.60
N SER A 102 -2.90 -5.39 -9.02
CA SER A 102 -2.62 -6.69 -9.63
C SER A 102 -2.00 -6.50 -11.01
N SER A 103 -0.89 -7.18 -11.27
CA SER A 103 -0.26 -7.23 -12.59
C SER A 103 -1.16 -7.85 -13.67
N GLU A 104 -2.14 -8.66 -13.26
CA GLU A 104 -3.09 -9.34 -14.16
C GLU A 104 -4.33 -8.48 -14.46
N ASN A 105 -4.63 -7.46 -13.65
CA ASN A 105 -5.75 -6.56 -13.87
C ASN A 105 -5.54 -5.21 -13.15
N VAL A 106 -5.22 -4.17 -13.92
CA VAL A 106 -4.96 -2.81 -13.41
C VAL A 106 -6.19 -2.17 -12.75
N ASN A 107 -7.40 -2.66 -13.07
CA ASN A 107 -8.64 -2.19 -12.44
C ASN A 107 -8.92 -2.88 -11.09
N ASN A 108 -8.20 -3.96 -10.78
CA ASN A 108 -8.29 -4.61 -9.48
C ASN A 108 -7.16 -4.08 -8.59
N SER A 109 -7.48 -3.04 -7.81
CA SER A 109 -6.57 -2.48 -6.82
C SER A 109 -7.06 -2.78 -5.42
N ARG A 110 -6.15 -3.24 -4.55
CA ARG A 110 -6.42 -3.38 -3.13
C ARG A 110 -5.82 -2.20 -2.39
N LYS A 111 -6.62 -1.54 -1.56
CA LYS A 111 -6.13 -0.49 -0.67
C LYS A 111 -5.84 -1.10 0.69
N ILE A 112 -4.65 -0.85 1.21
CA ILE A 112 -4.26 -1.24 2.56
C ILE A 112 -3.90 0.02 3.31
N THR A 113 -4.46 0.20 4.49
CA THR A 113 -4.10 1.28 5.40
C THR A 113 -3.53 0.66 6.67
N THR A 114 -2.26 0.95 6.95
CA THR A 114 -1.59 0.52 8.16
C THR A 114 -1.39 1.73 9.08
N THR A 115 -1.94 1.63 10.28
CA THR A 115 -1.80 2.61 11.36
C THR A 115 -0.78 2.11 12.37
N TYR A 116 0.30 2.86 12.54
CA TYR A 116 1.34 2.62 13.52
C TYR A 116 1.17 3.61 14.68
N ASN A 117 0.89 3.10 15.87
CA ASN A 117 0.79 3.86 17.11
C ASN A 117 2.07 3.64 17.91
N PHE A 118 2.87 4.69 18.04
CA PHE A 118 4.12 4.70 18.79
C PHE A 118 3.91 5.29 20.18
N THR A 119 4.47 4.65 21.19
CA THR A 119 4.66 5.20 22.53
C THR A 119 6.16 5.36 22.77
N VAL A 120 6.62 6.61 22.89
CA VAL A 120 8.03 6.95 23.12
C VAL A 120 8.24 7.27 24.60
N GLN A 121 9.17 6.58 25.24
CA GLN A 121 9.44 6.70 26.68
C GLN A 121 10.92 6.55 27.04
#